data_AF-A0A948FEZ7-F1
#
_entry.id   AF-A0A948FEZ7-F1
#
_cell.length_a   1.000
_cell.length_b   1.000
_cell.length_c   1.000
_cell.angle_alpha   90.00
_cell.angle_beta   90.00
_cell.angle_gamma   90.00
#
_symmetry.space_group_name_H-M   'P 1'
#
loop_
_entity.id
_entity.type
_entity.pdbx_description
1 polymer ?
#
loop_
_entity_poly.entity_id
_entity_poly.type
_entity_poly.pdbx_seq_one_letter_code
_entity_poly.pdbx_strand_id
1 'polypeptide(L)'
;SRILELMNKKHKSMNKNEIKEILVMLKKVNVHIGLHIIIGFPTETSLEAQETLDFLIENKDLYDVAWPQPFVLEEGTPIFKDFKHFSIIRIYREDKNYGERLGYSYDTVSSLNDKELVYSNAVKTLREINKIEIKLGFYTLFLNR
;
A
#
# COMPACT_ATOMS: atom_id res chain seq x y z
N SER A 1 -6.75 6.57 -10.88
CA SER A 1 -6.13 6.99 -9.61
C SER A 1 -4.88 7.80 -9.93
N ARG A 2 -4.71 8.96 -9.28
CA ARG A 2 -3.53 9.83 -9.41
C ARG A 2 -2.26 9.14 -8.87
N ILE A 3 -2.38 8.36 -7.80
CA ILE A 3 -1.26 7.62 -7.21
C ILE A 3 -0.69 6.58 -8.19
N LEU A 4 -1.56 5.88 -8.93
CA LEU A 4 -1.10 4.94 -9.98
C LEU A 4 -0.37 5.64 -11.12
N GLU A 5 -0.68 6.90 -11.41
CA GLU A 5 0.06 7.71 -12.39
C GLU A 5 1.45 8.05 -11.89
N LEU A 6 1.57 8.49 -10.62
CA LEU A 6 2.86 8.74 -9.96
C LEU A 6 3.73 7.46 -9.89
N MET A 7 3.11 6.30 -9.68
CA MET A 7 3.80 5.00 -9.73
C MET A 7 4.15 4.54 -11.17
N ASN A 8 3.84 5.33 -12.20
CA ASN A 8 3.98 4.98 -13.61
C ASN A 8 3.29 3.65 -13.98
N LYS A 9 2.04 3.48 -13.51
CA LYS A 9 1.19 2.31 -13.73
C LYS A 9 -0.03 2.59 -14.62
N LYS A 10 -0.26 3.83 -15.04
CA LYS A 10 -1.45 4.25 -15.82
C LYS A 10 -1.57 3.60 -17.20
N HIS A 11 -0.45 3.21 -17.82
CA HIS A 11 -0.42 2.47 -19.09
C HIS A 11 -0.50 0.94 -18.92
N LYS A 12 -0.60 0.47 -17.67
CA LYS A 12 -0.80 -0.94 -17.32
C LYS A 12 -2.27 -1.07 -16.94
N SER A 13 -2.87 -2.23 -17.17
CA SER A 13 -4.29 -2.57 -16.96
C SER A 13 -4.77 -2.40 -15.50
N MET A 14 -4.68 -1.18 -14.97
CA MET A 14 -4.75 -0.85 -13.54
C MET A 14 -5.81 0.20 -13.23
N ASN A 15 -6.73 0.48 -14.16
CA ASN A 15 -7.96 1.18 -13.77
C ASN A 15 -8.89 0.22 -12.99
N LYS A 16 -9.75 0.75 -12.13
CA LYS A 16 -10.57 -0.08 -11.21
C LYS A 16 -11.45 -1.10 -11.95
N ASN A 17 -11.96 -0.75 -13.14
CA ASN A 17 -12.82 -1.63 -13.93
C ASN A 17 -12.03 -2.80 -14.53
N GLU A 18 -10.87 -2.52 -15.15
CA GLU A 18 -9.99 -3.56 -15.69
C GLU A 18 -9.49 -4.51 -14.60
N ILE A 19 -9.09 -3.98 -13.43
CA ILE A 19 -8.70 -4.81 -12.29
C ILE A 19 -9.85 -5.72 -11.90
N LYS A 20 -11.07 -5.20 -11.77
CA LYS A 20 -12.26 -5.99 -11.45
C LYS A 20 -12.53 -7.07 -12.51
N GLU A 21 -12.41 -6.76 -13.79
CA GLU A 21 -12.58 -7.73 -14.87
C GLU A 21 -11.54 -8.86 -14.79
N ILE A 22 -10.27 -8.54 -14.54
CA ILE A 22 -9.21 -9.53 -14.32
C ILE A 22 -9.56 -10.42 -13.14
N LEU A 23 -10.00 -9.85 -12.00
CA LEU A 23 -10.40 -10.63 -10.83
C LEU A 23 -11.56 -11.58 -11.14
N VAL A 24 -12.60 -11.10 -11.85
CA VAL A 24 -13.72 -11.93 -12.30
C VAL A 24 -13.24 -13.08 -13.19
N MET A 25 -12.35 -12.81 -14.15
CA MET A 25 -11.81 -13.83 -15.05
C MET A 25 -11.01 -14.89 -14.28
N LEU A 26 -10.12 -14.47 -13.38
CA LEU A 26 -9.30 -15.37 -12.57
C LEU A 26 -10.17 -16.21 -11.62
N LYS A 27 -11.21 -15.61 -11.02
CA LYS A 27 -12.14 -16.34 -10.15
C LYS A 27 -12.95 -17.38 -10.91
N LYS A 28 -13.37 -17.08 -12.14
CA LYS A 28 -14.08 -18.04 -13.03
C LYS A 28 -13.27 -19.29 -13.34
N VAL A 29 -11.95 -19.16 -13.42
CA VAL A 29 -11.04 -20.30 -13.66
C VAL A 29 -10.46 -20.89 -12.36
N ASN A 30 -11.03 -20.51 -11.21
CA ASN A 30 -10.67 -21.02 -9.89
C ASN A 30 -9.18 -20.83 -9.51
N VAL A 31 -8.58 -19.72 -9.94
CA VAL A 31 -7.24 -19.31 -9.50
C VAL A 31 -7.35 -18.68 -8.12
N HIS A 32 -6.41 -19.01 -7.23
CA HIS A 32 -6.28 -18.36 -5.93
C HIS A 32 -5.59 -17.00 -6.08
N ILE A 33 -6.19 -15.93 -5.56
CA ILE A 33 -5.79 -14.56 -5.82
C ILE A 33 -5.39 -13.86 -4.51
N GLY A 34 -4.11 -13.50 -4.43
CA GLY A 34 -3.55 -12.66 -3.37
C GLY A 34 -3.26 -11.25 -3.88
N LEU A 35 -3.72 -10.23 -3.16
CA LEU A 35 -3.50 -8.82 -3.50
C LEU A 35 -2.50 -8.18 -2.54
N HIS A 36 -1.52 -7.45 -3.08
CA HIS A 36 -0.62 -6.60 -2.31
C HIS A 36 -1.02 -5.14 -2.50
N ILE A 37 -1.38 -4.48 -1.40
CA ILE A 37 -1.93 -3.13 -1.41
C ILE A 37 -0.92 -2.20 -0.74
N ILE A 38 -0.42 -1.23 -1.48
CA ILE A 38 0.44 -0.18 -0.91
C ILE A 38 -0.48 0.89 -0.33
N ILE A 39 -0.25 1.24 0.93
CA ILE A 39 -0.92 2.34 1.64
C ILE A 39 0.13 3.32 2.14
N GLY A 40 -0.16 4.62 2.10
CA GLY A 40 0.72 5.68 2.54
C GLY A 40 1.77 6.10 1.50
N PHE A 41 1.49 5.90 0.20
CA PHE A 41 2.38 6.40 -0.85
C PHE A 41 2.61 7.91 -0.69
N PRO A 42 3.80 8.47 -0.99
CA PRO A 42 4.03 9.91 -0.88
C PRO A 42 2.98 10.70 -1.66
N THR A 43 2.39 11.71 -1.02
CA THR A 43 1.24 12.49 -1.51
C THR A 43 -0.13 11.81 -1.49
N GLU A 44 -0.26 10.53 -1.13
CA GLU A 44 -1.58 9.90 -0.95
C GLU A 44 -2.37 10.61 0.14
N THR A 45 -3.65 10.83 -0.10
CA THR A 45 -4.57 11.43 0.86
C THR A 45 -5.38 10.36 1.58
N SER A 46 -5.95 10.68 2.75
CA SER A 46 -6.87 9.76 3.44
C SER A 46 -8.07 9.37 2.57
N LEU A 47 -8.54 10.27 1.71
CA LEU A 47 -9.63 9.99 0.78
C LEU A 47 -9.22 8.95 -0.27
N GLU A 48 -8.05 9.10 -0.90
CA GLU A 48 -7.53 8.13 -1.88
C GLU A 48 -7.24 6.76 -1.24
N ALA A 49 -6.74 6.75 0.00
CA ALA A 49 -6.59 5.52 0.77
C ALA A 49 -7.95 4.85 1.05
N GLN A 50 -8.95 5.63 1.44
CA GLN A 50 -10.31 5.14 1.65
C GLN A 50 -10.93 4.57 0.36
N GLU A 51 -10.78 5.27 -0.77
CA GLU A 51 -11.23 4.79 -2.08
C GLU A 51 -10.60 3.45 -2.49
N THR A 52 -9.40 3.16 -1.99
CA THR A 52 -8.72 1.87 -2.19
C THR A 52 -9.34 0.80 -1.30
N LEU A 53 -9.62 1.11 -0.04
CA LEU A 53 -10.30 0.18 0.88
C LEU A 53 -11.72 -0.14 0.43
N ASP A 54 -12.48 0.87 0.00
CA ASP A 54 -13.85 0.70 -0.48
C ASP A 54 -13.89 -0.24 -1.69
N PHE A 55 -12.96 -0.08 -2.64
CA PHE A 55 -12.85 -0.99 -3.78
C PHE A 55 -12.60 -2.44 -3.34
N LEU A 56 -11.76 -2.66 -2.33
CA LEU A 56 -11.48 -4.00 -1.81
C LEU A 56 -12.70 -4.58 -1.10
N ILE A 57 -13.39 -3.79 -0.26
CA ILE A 57 -14.63 -4.18 0.44
C ILE A 57 -15.71 -4.60 -0.56
N GLU A 58 -15.99 -3.75 -1.55
CA GLU A 58 -17.04 -3.97 -2.56
C GLU A 58 -16.79 -5.21 -3.42
N ASN A 59 -15.52 -5.62 -3.57
CA ASN A 59 -15.11 -6.72 -4.44
C ASN A 59 -14.50 -7.89 -3.67
N LYS A 60 -14.72 -7.97 -2.35
CA LYS A 60 -14.11 -8.96 -1.44
C LYS A 60 -14.30 -10.43 -1.81
N ASP A 61 -15.33 -10.73 -2.59
CA ASP A 61 -15.64 -12.10 -3.01
C ASP A 61 -14.94 -12.49 -4.33
N LEU A 62 -14.22 -11.55 -4.96
CA LEU A 62 -13.46 -11.75 -6.20
C LEU A 62 -11.98 -12.08 -5.98
N TYR A 63 -11.48 -12.04 -4.75
CA TYR A 63 -10.12 -12.42 -4.38
C TYR A 63 -10.14 -13.25 -3.08
N ASP A 64 -9.02 -13.87 -2.73
CA ASP A 64 -8.97 -14.75 -1.56
C ASP A 64 -8.30 -14.09 -0.36
N VAL A 65 -7.31 -13.21 -0.60
CA VAL A 65 -6.61 -12.47 0.46
C VAL A 65 -6.05 -11.15 -0.06
N ALA A 66 -6.05 -10.12 0.79
CA ALA A 66 -5.41 -8.83 0.53
C ALA A 66 -4.50 -8.42 1.70
N TRP A 67 -3.24 -8.09 1.41
CA TRP A 67 -2.27 -7.65 2.40
C TRP A 67 -1.95 -6.16 2.23
N PRO A 68 -2.27 -5.32 3.23
CA PRO A 68 -1.77 -3.96 3.27
C PRO A 68 -0.26 -3.99 3.54
N GLN A 69 0.48 -3.14 2.86
CA GLN A 69 1.89 -2.87 3.09
C GLN A 69 2.07 -1.35 3.13
N PRO A 70 2.80 -0.81 4.11
CA PRO A 70 3.13 0.60 4.09
C PRO A 70 4.10 0.85 2.93
N PHE A 71 4.03 2.04 2.32
CA PHE A 71 5.06 2.44 1.38
C PHE A 71 6.43 2.54 2.09
N VAL A 72 7.45 1.94 1.49
CA VAL A 72 8.84 2.03 1.95
C VAL A 72 9.66 2.73 0.87
N LEU A 73 10.42 3.75 1.27
CA LEU A 73 11.32 4.45 0.38
C LEU A 73 12.62 3.64 0.25
N GLU A 74 12.90 3.17 -0.97
CA GLU A 74 14.06 2.33 -1.28
C GLU A 74 15.06 3.08 -2.15
N GLU A 75 16.35 2.93 -1.85
CA GLU A 75 17.43 3.54 -2.62
C GLU A 75 17.46 3.01 -4.06
N GLY A 76 17.84 3.89 -5.00
CA GLY A 76 17.95 3.55 -6.42
C GLY A 76 16.61 3.54 -7.18
N THR A 77 15.46 3.64 -6.49
CA THR A 77 14.14 3.77 -7.12
C THR A 77 13.94 5.15 -7.79
N PRO A 78 13.01 5.29 -8.75
CA PRO A 78 12.72 6.59 -9.38
C PRO A 78 12.30 7.66 -8.37
N ILE A 79 11.49 7.28 -7.37
CA ILE A 79 11.06 8.18 -6.30
C ILE A 79 12.20 8.58 -5.37
N PHE A 80 13.21 7.74 -5.17
CA PHE A 80 14.42 8.15 -4.45
C PHE A 80 15.25 9.15 -5.23
N LYS A 81 15.38 8.95 -6.55
CA LYS A 81 16.20 9.81 -7.44
C LYS A 81 15.58 11.20 -7.66
N ASP A 82 14.26 11.26 -7.79
CA ASP A 82 13.51 12.50 -8.01
C ASP A 82 12.47 12.74 -6.90
N PHE A 83 12.90 12.63 -5.66
CA PHE A 83 12.03 12.66 -4.48
C PHE A 83 11.18 13.94 -4.36
N LYS A 84 11.69 15.08 -4.85
CA LYS A 84 10.97 16.35 -4.85
C LYS A 84 9.72 16.32 -5.74
N HIS A 85 9.74 15.59 -6.86
CA HIS A 85 8.56 15.39 -7.71
C HIS A 85 7.41 14.70 -6.95
N PHE A 86 7.75 13.89 -5.95
CA PHE A 86 6.79 13.20 -5.08
C PHE A 86 6.54 13.94 -3.77
N SER A 87 6.81 15.25 -3.74
CA SER A 87 6.65 16.14 -2.58
C SER A 87 7.39 15.69 -1.32
N ILE A 88 8.43 14.85 -1.47
CA ILE A 88 9.35 14.54 -0.39
C ILE A 88 10.31 15.72 -0.26
N ILE A 89 10.48 16.24 0.95
CA ILE A 89 11.35 17.39 1.22
C ILE A 89 12.66 17.01 1.90
N ARG A 90 12.67 15.90 2.63
CA ARG A 90 13.84 15.39 3.36
C ARG A 90 13.80 13.87 3.36
N ILE A 91 14.98 13.27 3.24
CA ILE A 91 15.21 11.83 3.34
C ILE A 91 16.23 11.61 4.44
N TYR A 92 15.93 10.71 5.36
CA TYR A 92 16.79 10.32 6.47
C TYR A 92 17.16 8.86 6.29
N ARG A 93 18.46 8.55 6.36
CA ARG A 93 18.91 7.16 6.38
C ARG A 93 18.68 6.60 7.78
N GLU A 94 18.05 5.44 7.86
CA GLU A 94 17.85 4.73 9.12
C GLU A 94 18.94 3.65 9.27
N ASP A 95 20.20 4.05 9.32
CA ASP A 95 21.36 3.14 9.43
C ASP A 95 21.76 2.83 10.88
N LYS A 96 20.91 3.11 11.87
CA LYS A 96 21.32 3.07 13.28
C LYS A 96 21.26 1.70 13.96
N ASN A 97 20.70 0.66 13.35
CA ASN A 97 20.79 -0.71 13.88
C ASN A 97 20.93 -1.69 12.72
N TYR A 98 22.18 -2.06 12.42
CA TYR A 98 22.52 -3.18 11.53
C TYR A 98 21.79 -4.44 12.01
N GLY A 99 20.61 -4.75 11.46
CA GLY A 99 19.89 -5.97 11.81
C GLY A 99 18.42 -6.03 11.41
N GLU A 100 17.68 -4.91 11.40
CA GLU A 100 16.21 -5.00 11.34
C GLU A 100 15.55 -4.20 10.21
N ARG A 101 16.21 -3.19 9.63
CA ARG A 101 15.70 -2.50 8.43
C ARG A 101 16.83 -1.81 7.67
N LEU A 102 17.00 -2.14 6.40
CA LEU A 102 17.66 -1.24 5.44
C LEU A 102 16.54 -0.31 4.96
N GLY A 103 16.56 0.97 5.35
CA GLY A 103 15.44 1.84 5.06
C GLY A 103 15.73 3.33 5.16
N TYR A 104 14.80 4.10 4.62
CA TYR A 104 14.80 5.55 4.65
C TYR A 104 13.49 6.06 5.23
N SER A 105 13.56 6.93 6.25
CA SER A 105 12.44 7.81 6.61
C SER A 105 12.46 9.06 5.75
N TYR A 106 11.32 9.73 5.65
CA TYR A 106 11.20 10.89 4.80
C TYR A 106 10.08 11.82 5.27
N ASP A 107 10.28 13.13 5.06
CA ASP A 107 9.26 14.15 5.28
C ASP A 107 8.61 14.54 3.95
N THR A 108 7.33 14.88 3.99
CA THR A 108 6.58 15.36 2.81
C THR A 108 5.94 16.72 3.05
N VAL A 109 5.74 17.53 1.99
CA VAL A 109 5.11 18.87 2.07
C VAL A 109 3.70 18.81 2.70
N SER A 110 2.92 17.75 2.43
CA SER A 110 1.76 17.23 3.20
C SER A 110 0.92 16.29 2.30
N SER A 111 0.13 15.40 2.91
CA SER A 111 -1.19 14.93 2.39
C SER A 111 -1.93 13.95 3.33
N LEU A 112 -1.20 13.23 4.19
CA LEU A 112 -1.73 12.35 5.23
C LEU A 112 -1.22 12.85 6.58
N ASN A 113 -2.08 13.52 7.37
CA ASN A 113 -1.71 14.03 8.70
C ASN A 113 -1.35 12.91 9.69
N ASP A 114 -1.77 11.67 9.41
CA ASP A 114 -1.50 10.50 10.25
C ASP A 114 -1.44 9.22 9.39
N LYS A 115 -0.30 9.01 8.71
CA LYS A 115 -0.06 7.82 7.87
C LYS A 115 -0.20 6.52 8.68
N GLU A 116 0.22 6.54 9.94
CA GLU A 116 0.11 5.42 10.86
C GLU A 116 -1.36 5.08 11.15
N LEU A 117 -2.20 6.07 11.45
CA LEU A 117 -3.62 5.84 11.66
C LEU A 117 -4.32 5.28 10.41
N VAL A 118 -4.03 5.83 9.23
CA VAL A 118 -4.63 5.33 7.98
C VAL A 118 -4.16 3.90 7.66
N TYR A 119 -2.88 3.61 7.87
CA TYR A 119 -2.36 2.26 7.71
C TYR A 119 -2.97 1.29 8.73
N SER A 120 -3.08 1.69 10.00
CA SER A 120 -3.71 0.89 11.07
C SER A 120 -5.18 0.58 10.76
N ASN A 121 -5.93 1.57 10.25
CA ASN A 121 -7.29 1.37 9.78
C ASN A 121 -7.36 0.39 8.60
N ALA A 122 -6.49 0.54 7.61
CA ALA A 122 -6.41 -0.39 6.47
C ALA A 122 -6.10 -1.83 6.93
N VAL A 123 -5.16 -2.00 7.87
CA VAL A 123 -4.83 -3.29 8.49
C VAL A 123 -6.04 -3.89 9.19
N LYS A 124 -6.76 -3.11 9.99
CA LYS A 124 -7.97 -3.57 10.69
C LYS A 124 -9.05 -4.01 9.69
N THR A 125 -9.38 -3.16 8.73
CA THR A 125 -10.37 -3.44 7.69
C THR A 125 -10.04 -4.70 6.90
N LEU A 126 -8.79 -4.83 6.41
CA LEU A 126 -8.40 -6.00 5.61
C LEU A 126 -8.31 -7.28 6.44
N ARG A 127 -8.03 -7.20 7.75
CA ARG A 127 -8.16 -8.36 8.66
C ARG A 127 -9.60 -8.85 8.77
N GLU A 128 -10.57 -7.94 8.84
CA GLU A 128 -12.00 -8.30 8.92
C GLU A 128 -12.49 -8.94 7.61
N ILE A 129 -11.96 -8.49 6.47
CA ILE A 129 -12.36 -8.97 5.14
C ILE A 129 -11.66 -10.27 4.76
N ASN A 130 -10.39 -10.43 5.11
CA ASN A 130 -9.65 -11.65 4.85
C ASN A 130 -10.30 -12.77 5.66
N LYS A 131 -10.97 -13.70 4.97
CA LYS A 131 -11.64 -14.88 5.54
C LYS A 131 -10.64 -15.94 6.03
N ILE A 132 -9.43 -15.51 6.41
CA ILE A 132 -8.31 -16.31 6.86
C ILE A 132 -7.72 -15.61 8.10
N GLU A 133 -7.40 -16.39 9.13
CA GLU A 133 -6.65 -15.92 10.29
C GLU A 133 -5.27 -15.41 9.83
N ILE A 134 -5.10 -14.08 9.70
CA ILE A 134 -3.79 -13.51 9.40
C ILE A 134 -2.92 -13.70 10.64
N LYS A 135 -2.13 -14.78 10.68
CA LYS A 135 -1.01 -14.85 11.61
C LYS A 135 -0.08 -13.68 11.27
N LEU A 136 0.03 -12.74 12.19
CA LEU A 136 1.02 -11.65 12.22
C LEU A 136 2.44 -12.26 12.27
N GLY A 137 2.90 -12.83 11.16
CA GLY A 137 4.16 -13.56 11.10
C GLY A 137 5.39 -12.69 10.95
N PHE A 138 5.25 -11.37 10.70
CA PHE A 138 6.40 -10.50 10.45
C PHE A 138 6.27 -9.06 10.98
N TYR A 139 5.14 -8.65 11.58
CA TYR A 139 4.89 -7.22 11.88
C TYR A 139 4.46 -6.90 13.31
N THR A 140 4.45 -7.86 14.24
CA THR A 140 4.12 -7.61 15.67
C THR A 140 5.13 -6.71 16.39
N LEU A 141 6.23 -6.34 15.74
CA LEU A 141 7.24 -5.41 16.26
C LEU A 141 6.89 -3.92 16.05
N PHE A 142 5.87 -3.59 15.25
CA PHE A 142 5.57 -2.19 14.87
C PHE A 142 4.51 -1.48 15.71
N LEU A 143 3.77 -2.19 16.56
CA LEU A 143 2.66 -1.61 17.35
C LEU A 143 3.03 -1.32 18.82
N ASN A 144 4.29 -1.53 19.21
CA ASN A 144 4.77 -1.36 20.59
C ASN A 144 6.02 -0.45 20.70
N ARG A 145 6.11 0.62 19.90
CA ARG A 145 7.13 1.67 20.10
C ARG A 145 6.51 3.05 20.09
#